data_AF-A0A7W6F2Q0-F1
#
_entry.id   AF-A0A7W6F2Q0-F1
#
_cell.length_a   1.000
_cell.length_b   1.000
_cell.length_c   1.000
_cell.angle_alpha   90.00
_cell.angle_beta   90.00
_cell.angle_gamma   90.00
#
_symmetry.space_group_name_H-M   'P 1'
#
loop_
_entity.id
_entity.type
_entity.pdbx_description
1 polymer ?
#
loop_
_entity_poly.entity_id
_entity_poly.type
_entity_poly.pdbx_seq_one_letter_code
_entity_poly.pdbx_strand_id
1 'polypeptide(L)'
;MTQDDDAILQAHTVAATQLLLGKHKMRHGVVVTGGKELDFEARTEMAHAVLRSNLDMVALEFGTTADGQFGRTGITIYLPRDGFCRVYANCNLWLSKAGNRAVILPQPKLRGHFRLSPRELIHIDGKPTDDTADGIQRADAWLKRRMGTKFAEPVNANFINLREVA
;
A
#
# COMPACT_ATOMS: atom_id res chain seq x y z
N MET A 1 17.44 11.09 -1.40
CA MET A 1 17.00 9.80 -1.95
C MET A 1 18.15 9.33 -2.79
N THR A 2 18.81 8.29 -2.30
CA THR A 2 19.95 7.64 -2.93
C THR A 2 19.45 6.57 -3.91
N GLN A 3 20.34 6.03 -4.73
CA GLN A 3 20.03 4.89 -5.60
C GLN A 3 19.60 3.65 -4.79
N ASP A 4 20.14 3.50 -3.58
CA ASP A 4 19.78 2.40 -2.67
C ASP A 4 18.37 2.57 -2.11
N ASP A 5 17.96 3.82 -1.81
CA ASP A 5 16.60 4.13 -1.34
C ASP A 5 15.55 3.77 -2.41
N ASP A 6 15.85 4.07 -3.68
CA ASP A 6 14.96 3.76 -4.82
C ASP A 6 14.79 2.25 -5.00
N ALA A 7 15.88 1.49 -4.87
CA ALA A 7 15.82 0.03 -4.92
C ALA A 7 14.97 -0.54 -3.78
N ILE A 8 15.14 -0.04 -2.55
CA ILE A 8 14.35 -0.46 -1.38
C ILE A 8 12.86 -0.14 -1.58
N LEU A 9 12.54 1.05 -2.08
CA LEU A 9 11.17 1.48 -2.34
C LEU A 9 10.50 0.57 -3.38
N GLN A 10 11.17 0.33 -4.51
CA GLN A 10 10.64 -0.53 -5.58
C GLN A 10 10.40 -1.96 -5.06
N ALA A 11 11.37 -2.52 -4.36
CA ALA A 11 11.29 -3.83 -3.75
C ALA A 11 10.09 -3.98 -2.81
N HIS A 12 9.93 -3.01 -1.91
CA HIS A 12 8.84 -3.04 -0.94
C HIS A 12 7.50 -2.87 -1.62
N THR A 13 7.42 -2.03 -2.65
CA THR A 13 6.18 -1.81 -3.40
C THR A 13 5.75 -3.07 -4.14
N VAL A 14 6.70 -3.76 -4.76
CA VAL A 14 6.49 -5.08 -5.35
C VAL A 14 6.01 -6.09 -4.30
N ALA A 15 6.72 -6.21 -3.17
CA ALA A 15 6.41 -7.20 -2.15
C ALA A 15 5.04 -6.95 -1.50
N ALA A 16 4.72 -5.69 -1.18
CA ALA A 16 3.42 -5.30 -0.65
C ALA A 16 2.29 -5.56 -1.65
N THR A 17 2.53 -5.30 -2.94
CA THR A 17 1.56 -5.63 -4.00
C THR A 17 1.29 -7.13 -4.05
N GLN A 18 2.34 -7.96 -4.00
CA GLN A 18 2.20 -9.43 -3.94
C GLN A 18 1.44 -9.87 -2.69
N LEU A 19 1.76 -9.30 -1.53
CA LEU A 19 1.10 -9.63 -0.27
C LEU A 19 -0.39 -9.26 -0.29
N LEU A 20 -0.73 -8.12 -0.89
CA LEU A 20 -2.11 -7.62 -1.00
C LEU A 20 -2.92 -8.33 -2.09
N LEU A 21 -2.31 -8.87 -3.13
CA LEU A 21 -3.00 -9.58 -4.22
C LEU A 21 -2.99 -11.10 -4.05
N GLY A 22 -2.03 -11.65 -3.31
CA GLY A 22 -1.76 -13.09 -3.29
C GLY A 22 -1.47 -13.60 -4.70
N LYS A 23 -2.23 -14.59 -5.15
CA LYS A 23 -2.11 -15.19 -6.50
C LYS A 23 -2.79 -14.40 -7.63
N HIS A 24 -3.50 -13.31 -7.30
CA HIS A 24 -4.24 -12.54 -8.29
C HIS A 24 -3.35 -11.54 -9.03
N LYS A 25 -3.68 -11.24 -10.29
CA LYS A 25 -3.02 -10.18 -11.06
C LYS A 25 -3.81 -8.87 -10.94
N MET A 26 -3.11 -7.76 -10.79
CA MET A 26 -3.71 -6.43 -10.83
C MET A 26 -4.29 -6.16 -12.22
N ARG A 27 -5.39 -5.41 -12.27
CA ARG A 27 -6.09 -5.00 -13.48
C ARG A 27 -6.39 -3.50 -13.39
N HIS A 28 -6.71 -2.91 -14.53
CA HIS A 28 -7.12 -1.51 -14.61
C HIS A 28 -8.33 -1.23 -13.69
N GLY A 29 -8.19 -0.22 -12.85
CA GLY A 29 -9.13 0.18 -11.80
C GLY A 29 -8.47 0.41 -10.45
N VAL A 30 -7.28 -0.15 -10.23
CA VAL A 30 -6.50 0.07 -9.00
C VAL A 30 -5.00 0.18 -9.30
N VAL A 31 -4.29 0.98 -8.51
CA VAL A 31 -2.83 1.13 -8.55
C VAL A 31 -2.23 1.00 -7.14
N VAL A 32 -1.04 0.40 -7.06
CA VAL A 32 -0.21 0.41 -5.86
C VAL A 32 1.10 1.12 -6.21
N THR A 33 1.46 2.15 -5.46
CA THR A 33 2.68 2.92 -5.68
C THR A 33 3.51 3.04 -4.41
N GLY A 34 4.80 3.34 -4.57
CA GLY A 34 5.70 3.72 -3.49
C GLY A 34 6.24 5.13 -3.75
N GLY A 35 6.31 5.93 -2.69
CA GLY A 35 6.84 7.30 -2.78
C GLY A 35 7.33 7.79 -1.43
N LYS A 36 7.88 8.99 -1.42
CA LYS A 36 8.19 9.67 -0.15
C LYS A 36 6.93 9.84 0.69
N GLU A 37 7.12 9.92 2.00
CA GLU A 37 6.07 10.33 2.92
C GLU A 37 5.42 11.64 2.47
N LEU A 38 4.09 11.65 2.48
CA LEU A 38 3.30 12.75 1.98
C LEU A 38 2.85 13.61 3.16
N ASP A 39 3.09 14.91 3.09
CA ASP A 39 2.46 15.85 4.02
C ASP A 39 0.98 16.08 3.63
N PHE A 40 0.32 16.99 4.35
CA PHE A 40 -1.10 17.28 4.11
C PHE A 40 -1.38 17.85 2.71
N GLU A 41 -0.51 18.73 2.21
CA GLU A 41 -0.65 19.38 0.91
C GLU A 41 -0.46 18.35 -0.20
N ALA A 42 0.61 17.57 -0.14
CA ALA A 42 0.89 16.50 -1.09
C ALA A 42 -0.22 15.43 -1.10
N ARG A 43 -0.81 15.10 0.06
CA ARG A 43 -1.97 14.18 0.11
C ARG A 43 -3.20 14.78 -0.56
N THR A 44 -3.41 16.09 -0.45
CA THR A 44 -4.54 16.79 -1.09
C THR A 44 -4.38 16.82 -2.61
N GLU A 45 -3.18 17.14 -3.11
CA GLU A 45 -2.87 17.09 -4.54
C GLU A 45 -3.06 15.69 -5.10
N MET A 46 -2.56 14.67 -4.40
CA MET A 46 -2.74 13.27 -4.77
C MET A 46 -4.22 12.88 -4.81
N ALA A 47 -5.02 13.32 -3.84
CA ALA A 47 -6.45 13.04 -3.82
C ALA A 47 -7.16 13.62 -5.06
N HIS A 48 -6.77 14.82 -5.51
CA HIS A 48 -7.28 15.40 -6.75
C HIS A 48 -6.83 14.63 -8.00
N ALA A 49 -5.56 14.19 -8.06
CA ALA A 49 -5.05 13.39 -9.17
C ALA A 49 -5.77 12.04 -9.27
N VAL A 50 -5.97 11.38 -8.13
CA VAL A 50 -6.72 10.13 -8.04
C VAL A 50 -8.18 10.34 -8.45
N LEU A 51 -8.82 11.43 -8.02
CA LEU A 51 -10.20 11.75 -8.41
C LEU A 51 -10.34 11.92 -9.93
N ARG A 52 -9.37 12.58 -10.59
CA ARG A 52 -9.37 12.76 -12.06
C ARG A 52 -9.17 11.45 -12.81
N SER A 53 -8.32 10.56 -12.30
CA SER A 53 -8.04 9.27 -12.93
C SER A 53 -9.11 8.21 -12.65
N ASN A 54 -9.92 8.40 -11.60
CA ASN A 54 -10.94 7.47 -11.14
C ASN A 54 -10.41 6.03 -10.92
N LEU A 55 -9.18 5.93 -10.39
CA LEU A 55 -8.54 4.68 -10.00
C LEU A 55 -8.46 4.61 -8.48
N ASP A 56 -8.72 3.43 -7.91
CA ASP A 56 -8.36 3.20 -6.51
C ASP A 56 -6.84 3.21 -6.37
N MET A 57 -6.33 3.76 -5.26
CA MET A 57 -4.89 3.86 -5.06
C MET A 57 -4.49 3.44 -3.65
N VAL A 58 -3.43 2.63 -3.58
CA VAL A 58 -2.68 2.37 -2.36
C VAL A 58 -1.30 3.02 -2.52
N ALA A 59 -1.04 4.06 -1.75
CA ALA A 59 0.25 4.72 -1.67
C ALA A 59 1.04 4.19 -0.46
N LEU A 60 2.20 3.60 -0.72
CA LEU A 60 3.17 3.25 0.31
C LEU A 60 4.09 4.45 0.52
N GLU A 61 4.17 4.91 1.76
CA GLU A 61 4.93 6.10 2.14
C GLU A 61 6.26 5.64 2.76
N PHE A 62 7.37 6.21 2.27
CA PHE A 62 8.72 5.90 2.70
C PHE A 62 9.45 7.14 3.23
N GLY A 63 10.23 6.94 4.28
CA GLY A 63 10.98 7.97 4.96
C GLY A 63 11.95 7.36 5.96
N THR A 64 12.46 8.19 6.87
CA THR A 64 13.28 7.70 7.99
C THR A 64 12.37 7.06 9.05
N THR A 65 12.56 5.78 9.32
CA THR A 65 11.84 5.03 10.34
C THR A 65 12.37 5.34 11.75
N ALA A 66 11.67 4.87 12.78
CA ALA A 66 12.01 5.16 14.19
C ALA A 66 13.39 4.64 14.62
N ASP A 67 13.94 3.65 13.91
CA ASP A 67 15.29 3.11 14.08
C ASP A 67 16.35 3.86 13.24
N GLY A 68 15.98 4.96 12.59
CA GLY A 68 16.89 5.81 11.81
C GLY A 68 17.22 5.28 10.42
N GLN A 69 16.59 4.19 9.97
CA GLN A 69 16.80 3.61 8.64
C GLN A 69 15.81 4.16 7.61
N PHE A 70 16.12 4.06 6.33
CA PHE A 70 15.13 4.34 5.29
C PHE A 70 14.18 3.14 5.16
N GLY A 71 12.87 3.39 5.22
CA GLY A 71 11.87 2.33 5.19
C GLY A 71 10.44 2.84 5.05
N ARG A 72 9.48 1.91 5.04
CA ARG A 72 8.05 2.23 4.96
C ARG A 72 7.60 2.89 6.26
N THR A 73 7.17 4.14 6.20
CA THR A 73 6.65 4.91 7.35
C THR A 73 5.12 4.90 7.40
N GLY A 74 4.45 4.70 6.27
CA GLY A 74 2.99 4.77 6.22
C GLY A 74 2.36 4.07 5.02
N ILE A 75 1.03 4.02 5.05
CA ILE A 75 0.19 3.61 3.93
C ILE A 75 -1.00 4.56 3.89
N THR A 76 -1.26 5.12 2.72
CA THR A 76 -2.46 5.91 2.45
C THR A 76 -3.26 5.27 1.34
N ILE A 77 -4.57 5.13 1.54
CA ILE A 77 -5.49 4.71 0.49
C ILE A 77 -6.34 5.88 0.01
N TYR A 78 -6.58 5.93 -1.29
CA TYR A 78 -7.42 6.91 -1.96
C TYR A 78 -8.52 6.18 -2.72
N LEU A 79 -9.76 6.55 -2.45
CA LEU A 79 -10.95 5.92 -3.01
C LEU A 79 -11.84 6.98 -3.67
N PRO A 80 -11.72 7.19 -4.99
CA PRO A 80 -12.58 8.11 -5.72
C PRO A 80 -13.98 7.49 -5.87
N ARG A 81 -15.00 8.09 -5.24
CA ARG A 81 -16.41 7.64 -5.28
C ARG A 81 -17.32 8.87 -5.33
N ASP A 82 -18.33 8.84 -6.19
CA ASP A 82 -19.40 9.85 -6.26
C ASP A 82 -18.91 11.30 -6.37
N GLY A 83 -17.80 11.53 -7.10
CA GLY A 83 -17.23 12.87 -7.29
C GLY A 83 -16.35 13.37 -6.12
N PHE A 84 -16.09 12.53 -5.11
CA PHE A 84 -15.18 12.84 -4.00
C PHE A 84 -14.11 11.77 -3.85
N CYS A 85 -12.97 12.12 -3.27
CA CYS A 85 -11.91 11.16 -2.96
C CYS A 85 -11.85 10.95 -1.45
N ARG A 86 -12.17 9.72 -0.98
CA ARG A 86 -12.00 9.35 0.42
C ARG A 86 -10.55 8.94 0.65
N VAL A 87 -9.91 9.56 1.65
CA VAL A 87 -8.51 9.33 1.98
C VAL A 87 -8.40 8.71 3.36
N TYR A 88 -7.66 7.61 3.48
CA TYR A 88 -7.34 7.00 4.78
C TYR A 88 -5.81 6.90 4.91
N ALA A 89 -5.24 7.77 5.73
CA ALA A 89 -3.81 7.80 6.02
C ALA A 89 -3.46 7.00 7.28
N ASN A 90 -2.17 6.68 7.44
CA ASN A 90 -1.62 5.89 8.56
C ASN A 90 -2.28 4.51 8.68
N CYS A 91 -2.52 3.88 7.52
CA CYS A 91 -3.00 2.51 7.46
C CYS A 91 -1.87 1.51 7.72
N ASN A 92 -2.24 0.28 8.09
CA ASN A 92 -1.33 -0.84 8.30
C ASN A 92 -1.71 -2.03 7.43
N LEU A 93 -0.73 -2.86 7.07
CA LEU A 93 -1.01 -4.18 6.51
C LEU A 93 -1.31 -5.15 7.64
N TRP A 94 -2.24 -6.05 7.42
CA TRP A 94 -2.57 -7.11 8.37
C TRP A 94 -2.67 -8.45 7.64
N LEU A 95 -2.01 -9.47 8.21
CA LEU A 95 -1.97 -10.81 7.66
C LEU A 95 -2.53 -11.82 8.66
N SER A 96 -3.49 -12.63 8.22
CA SER A 96 -4.06 -13.72 9.02
C SER A 96 -3.03 -14.83 9.27
N LYS A 97 -3.29 -15.68 10.26
CA LYS A 97 -2.45 -16.87 10.52
C LYS A 97 -2.38 -17.83 9.32
N ALA A 98 -3.44 -17.89 8.52
CA ALA A 98 -3.47 -18.68 7.29
C ALA A 98 -2.54 -18.14 6.17
N GLY A 99 -2.07 -16.88 6.27
CA GLY A 99 -0.95 -16.38 5.48
C GLY A 99 -1.18 -16.16 3.99
N ASN A 100 -2.43 -16.20 3.50
CA ASN A 100 -2.69 -16.20 2.07
C ASN A 100 -2.67 -14.82 1.41
N ARG A 101 -3.18 -13.80 2.09
CA ARG A 101 -3.38 -12.46 1.53
C ARG A 101 -3.54 -11.45 2.67
N ALA A 102 -2.84 -10.33 2.61
CA ALA A 102 -3.05 -9.26 3.57
C ALA A 102 -4.26 -8.39 3.21
N VAL A 103 -4.77 -7.72 4.23
CA VAL A 103 -5.73 -6.62 4.12
C VAL A 103 -5.09 -5.33 4.63
N ILE A 104 -5.68 -4.19 4.28
CA ILE A 104 -5.27 -2.87 4.75
C ILE A 104 -6.20 -2.48 5.89
N LEU A 105 -5.63 -2.27 7.07
CA LEU A 105 -6.32 -1.75 8.23
C LEU A 105 -6.19 -0.23 8.28
N PRO A 106 -7.30 0.52 8.28
CA PRO A 106 -7.25 1.92 8.65
C PRO A 106 -6.90 2.06 10.14
N GLN A 107 -6.67 3.31 10.57
CA GLN A 107 -6.38 3.62 11.98
C GLN A 107 -7.38 2.94 12.93
N PRO A 108 -6.96 2.57 14.17
CA PRO A 108 -7.78 1.75 15.08
C PRO A 108 -9.20 2.28 15.34
N LYS A 109 -9.38 3.61 15.32
CA LYS A 109 -10.67 4.27 15.53
C LYS A 109 -11.66 4.13 14.36
N LEU A 110 -11.17 3.74 13.19
CA LEU A 110 -11.98 3.61 11.97
C LEU A 110 -12.49 2.18 11.81
N ARG A 111 -13.77 2.06 11.43
CA ARG A 111 -14.45 0.78 11.24
C ARG A 111 -14.04 0.11 9.94
N GLY A 112 -14.04 -1.22 9.95
CA GLY A 112 -13.79 -2.03 8.77
C GLY A 112 -12.31 -2.16 8.42
N HIS A 113 -12.09 -2.75 7.26
CA HIS A 113 -10.79 -2.92 6.61
C HIS A 113 -10.95 -2.98 5.09
N PHE A 114 -9.85 -2.93 4.35
CA PHE A 114 -9.87 -2.95 2.89
C PHE A 114 -9.13 -4.16 2.34
N ARG A 115 -9.72 -4.79 1.33
CA ARG A 115 -9.11 -5.90 0.59
C ARG A 115 -8.92 -5.50 -0.86
N LEU A 116 -7.72 -5.76 -1.38
CA LEU A 116 -7.31 -5.20 -2.67
C LEU A 116 -8.00 -5.75 -3.93
N SER A 117 -8.86 -6.78 -4.00
CA SER A 117 -9.34 -7.38 -5.27
C SER A 117 -8.34 -7.36 -6.49
N PRO A 118 -8.73 -7.63 -7.74
CA PRO A 118 -7.90 -7.30 -8.91
C PRO A 118 -8.09 -5.89 -9.49
N ARG A 119 -9.26 -5.27 -9.28
CA ARG A 119 -9.68 -4.05 -9.99
C ARG A 119 -10.02 -2.87 -9.07
N GLU A 120 -10.14 -3.10 -7.78
CA GLU A 120 -10.67 -2.12 -6.83
C GLU A 120 -10.31 -2.48 -5.39
N LEU A 121 -10.35 -1.50 -4.49
CA LEU A 121 -10.32 -1.69 -3.05
C LEU A 121 -11.73 -1.90 -2.51
N ILE A 122 -11.96 -3.09 -1.96
CA ILE A 122 -13.24 -3.45 -1.36
C ILE A 122 -13.19 -3.15 0.13
N HIS A 123 -14.06 -2.26 0.61
CA HIS A 123 -14.30 -2.07 2.04
C HIS A 123 -15.10 -3.24 2.60
N ILE A 124 -14.62 -3.82 3.70
CA ILE A 124 -15.25 -4.92 4.40
C ILE A 124 -15.57 -4.42 5.79
N ASP A 125 -16.83 -4.61 6.17
CA ASP A 125 -17.29 -4.25 7.48
C ASP A 125 -16.69 -5.17 8.56
N GLY A 126 -16.42 -4.60 9.73
CA GLY A 126 -15.78 -5.28 10.85
C GLY A 126 -14.26 -5.36 10.76
N LYS A 127 -13.63 -5.65 11.90
CA LYS A 127 -12.18 -5.92 11.98
C LYS A 127 -11.94 -7.41 11.71
N PRO A 128 -10.73 -7.80 11.27
CA PRO A 128 -10.35 -9.21 11.26
C PRO A 128 -10.57 -9.85 12.65
N THR A 129 -10.94 -11.13 12.67
CA THR A 129 -11.30 -11.86 13.91
C THR A 129 -10.11 -12.23 14.78
N ASP A 130 -8.93 -12.33 14.16
CA ASP A 130 -7.66 -12.60 14.81
C ASP A 130 -7.08 -11.31 15.42
N ASP A 131 -6.14 -11.44 16.36
CA ASP A 131 -5.48 -10.29 16.97
C ASP A 131 -4.86 -9.33 15.93
N THR A 132 -5.10 -8.03 16.13
CA THR A 132 -4.69 -6.99 15.19
C THR A 132 -3.19 -6.75 15.23
N ALA A 133 -2.58 -6.67 16.42
CA ALA A 133 -1.15 -6.41 16.57
C ALA A 133 -0.33 -7.57 16.00
N ASP A 134 -0.70 -8.79 16.32
CA ASP A 134 -0.06 -10.00 15.81
C ASP A 134 -0.14 -10.08 14.28
N GLY A 135 -1.28 -9.70 13.70
CA GLY A 135 -1.42 -9.73 12.24
C GLY A 135 -0.66 -8.63 11.51
N ILE A 136 -0.49 -7.46 12.15
CA ILE A 136 0.42 -6.42 11.65
C ILE A 136 1.86 -6.92 11.71
N GLN A 137 2.29 -7.49 12.85
CA GLN A 137 3.63 -8.05 13.01
C GLN A 137 3.92 -9.15 11.99
N ARG A 138 2.95 -10.04 11.71
CA ARG A 138 3.06 -11.06 10.66
C ARG A 138 3.24 -10.45 9.27
N ALA A 139 2.49 -9.40 8.94
CA ALA A 139 2.62 -8.73 7.65
C ALA A 139 4.01 -8.09 7.49
N ASP A 140 4.51 -7.42 8.53
CA ASP A 140 5.85 -6.82 8.52
C ASP A 140 6.96 -7.88 8.44
N ALA A 141 6.82 -8.98 9.19
CA ALA A 141 7.75 -10.10 9.12
C ALA A 141 7.75 -10.75 7.72
N TRP A 142 6.59 -10.87 7.08
CA TRP A 142 6.47 -11.38 5.71
C TRP A 142 7.21 -10.48 4.73
N LEU A 143 7.00 -9.15 4.81
CA LEU A 143 7.68 -8.19 3.95
C LEU A 143 9.19 -8.24 4.13
N LYS A 144 9.69 -8.18 5.38
CA LYS A 144 11.12 -8.25 5.68
C LYS A 144 11.78 -9.50 5.08
N ARG A 145 11.13 -10.67 5.19
CA ARG A 145 11.63 -11.92 4.60
C ARG A 145 11.71 -11.85 3.07
N ARG A 146 10.71 -11.26 2.43
CA ARG A 146 10.63 -11.17 0.96
C ARG A 146 11.65 -10.19 0.38
N MET A 147 11.97 -9.15 1.13
CA MET A 147 13.00 -8.14 0.80
C MET A 147 14.42 -8.70 0.93
N GLY A 148 14.66 -9.56 1.93
CA GLY A 148 15.97 -10.20 2.15
C GLY A 148 16.30 -11.34 1.18
N THR A 149 15.31 -11.86 0.44
CA THR A 149 15.54 -12.82 -0.65
C THR A 149 15.67 -12.04 -1.95
N LYS A 150 16.91 -11.90 -2.46
CA LYS A 150 17.26 -11.17 -3.70
C LYS A 150 16.18 -11.30 -4.79
N PHE A 151 15.44 -10.20 -4.98
CA PHE A 151 14.73 -9.76 -6.18
C PHE A 151 14.60 -10.78 -7.32
N ALA A 152 13.66 -11.71 -7.18
CA ALA A 152 13.02 -12.31 -8.35
C ALA A 152 12.03 -11.27 -8.88
N GLU A 153 12.38 -10.62 -9.99
CA GLU A 153 11.53 -9.66 -10.70
C GLU A 153 10.10 -10.19 -10.86
N PRO A 154 9.06 -9.45 -10.46
CA PRO A 154 7.75 -9.64 -11.02
C PRO A 154 7.67 -8.86 -12.33
N VAL A 155 7.60 -9.61 -13.43
CA VAL A 155 7.41 -9.16 -14.82
C VAL A 155 6.10 -8.35 -15.04
N ASN A 156 5.40 -7.88 -14.02
CA ASN A 156 4.07 -7.27 -14.17
C ASN A 156 3.75 -6.20 -13.12
N ALA A 157 4.66 -5.28 -12.87
CA ALA A 157 4.31 -4.02 -12.23
C ALA A 157 4.59 -2.89 -13.23
N ASN A 158 3.56 -2.48 -13.98
CA ASN A 158 3.60 -1.24 -14.74
C ASN A 158 3.63 -0.10 -13.72
N PHE A 159 4.82 0.26 -13.26
CA PHE A 159 5.05 1.44 -12.47
C PHE A 159 4.96 2.65 -13.40
N ILE A 160 3.87 3.40 -13.31
CA ILE A 160 3.80 4.72 -13.93
C ILE A 160 4.62 5.65 -13.05
N ASN A 161 5.75 6.10 -13.57
CA ASN A 161 6.52 7.17 -12.95
C ASN A 161 5.70 8.46 -13.08
N LEU A 162 5.20 8.99 -11.96
CA LEU A 162 4.40 10.22 -11.91
C LEU A 162 5.14 11.47 -12.41
N ARG A 163 6.41 11.36 -12.82
CA ARG A 163 7.17 12.44 -13.49
C ARG A 163 6.95 12.55 -15.00
N GLU A 164 6.23 11.63 -15.64
CA GLU A 164 5.99 11.66 -17.09
C GLU A 164 4.60 12.19 -17.49
N VAL A 165 3.85 12.77 -16.56
CA VAL A 165 2.59 13.46 -16.86
C VAL A 165 2.71 14.93 -16.48
N ALA A 166 3.55 15.65 -17.23
CA ALA A 166 3.67 17.10 -17.21
C ALA A 166 3.64 17.62 -18.64
#